data_AF-A0A663N375-F1
#
_entry.id   AF-A0A663N375-F1
#
_cell.length_a   1.000
_cell.length_b   1.000
_cell.length_c   1.000
_cell.angle_alpha   90.00
_cell.angle_beta   90.00
_cell.angle_gamma   90.00
#
_symmetry.space_group_name_H-M   'P 1'
#
loop_
_entity.id
_entity.type
_entity.pdbx_description
1 polymer ?
#
loop_
_entity_poly.entity_id
_entity_poly.type
_entity_poly.pdbx_seq_one_letter_code
_entity_poly.pdbx_strand_id
1 'polypeptide(L)'
;AESSGGIYAFVDVWSSNRTENYSKTFEQQLLDMGAKVSKTLNKHVTHVVFKDGHLATWRKAQKMGVKIVSVLWVEKCRETGVHVDESLFPAVDTNEGLPLLSKKVCDFFFK
;
A
#
# COMPACT_ATOMS: atom_id res chain seq x y z
N ALA A 1 19.86 0.20 -18.39
CA ALA A 1 18.43 0.37 -18.71
C ALA A 1 17.69 -0.76 -18.02
N GLU A 2 17.37 -0.56 -16.75
CA GLU A 2 16.75 -1.61 -15.94
C GLU A 2 15.24 -1.56 -16.09
N SER A 3 14.72 -2.70 -16.49
CA SER A 3 13.33 -3.00 -16.74
C SER A 3 12.52 -2.95 -15.45
N SER A 4 11.79 -1.86 -15.22
CA SER A 4 10.68 -1.85 -14.27
C SER A 4 9.47 -1.27 -14.96
N GLY A 5 8.49 -2.13 -15.25
CA GLY A 5 7.18 -1.68 -15.68
C GLY A 5 6.67 -0.68 -14.63
N GLY A 6 6.45 0.57 -15.04
CA GLY A 6 6.19 1.67 -14.11
C GLY A 6 5.04 1.39 -13.14
N ILE A 7 5.13 1.98 -11.95
CA ILE A 7 4.12 1.84 -10.91
C ILE A 7 2.79 2.40 -11.41
N TYR A 8 1.73 1.58 -11.32
CA TYR A 8 0.36 2.02 -11.51
C TYR A 8 -0.43 1.65 -10.26
N ALA A 9 -0.68 2.64 -9.41
CA ALA A 9 -1.21 2.45 -8.08
C ALA A 9 -2.69 2.78 -7.96
N PHE A 10 -3.37 2.12 -7.03
CA PHE A 10 -4.64 2.53 -6.45
C PHE A 10 -4.44 2.75 -4.95
N VAL A 11 -5.09 3.74 -4.36
CA VAL A 11 -4.85 4.14 -2.97
C VAL A 11 -6.16 4.11 -2.17
N ASP A 12 -6.18 3.33 -1.10
CA ASP A 12 -7.32 3.23 -0.17
C ASP A 12 -6.80 3.33 1.27
N VAL A 13 -6.58 4.58 1.70
CA VAL A 13 -5.96 4.92 2.98
C VAL A 13 -6.92 5.76 3.80
N TRP A 14 -7.29 5.22 4.97
CA TRP A 14 -8.25 5.84 5.87
C TRP A 14 -7.69 5.97 7.30
N SER A 15 -8.34 6.82 8.08
CA SER A 15 -8.21 6.80 9.54
C SER A 15 -8.67 5.45 10.11
N SER A 16 -8.19 5.08 11.29
CA SER A 16 -8.50 3.77 11.87
C SER A 16 -9.98 3.61 12.29
N ASN A 17 -10.69 4.73 12.49
CA ASN A 17 -12.14 4.76 12.66
C ASN A 17 -12.91 4.89 11.32
N ARG A 18 -12.22 4.90 10.17
CA ARG A 18 -12.78 4.97 8.80
C ARG A 18 -13.68 6.17 8.51
N THR A 19 -13.43 7.30 9.17
CA THR A 19 -14.19 8.54 8.94
C THR A 19 -13.46 9.51 8.02
N GLU A 20 -12.13 9.45 7.99
CA GLU A 20 -11.30 10.37 7.21
C GLU A 20 -10.52 9.60 6.14
N ASN A 21 -10.59 10.11 4.92
CA ASN A 21 -9.89 9.56 3.77
C ASN A 21 -8.62 10.39 3.52
N TYR A 22 -7.46 9.74 3.59
CA TYR A 22 -6.16 10.34 3.32
C TYR A 22 -5.54 9.89 1.99
N SER A 23 -6.28 9.15 1.15
CA SER A 23 -5.78 8.62 -0.12
C SER A 23 -5.13 9.70 -0.97
N LYS A 24 -5.77 10.88 -1.09
CA LYS A 24 -5.28 11.99 -1.91
C LYS A 24 -3.83 12.41 -1.60
N THR A 25 -3.43 12.36 -0.32
CA THR A 25 -2.06 12.70 0.10
C THR A 25 -1.05 11.71 -0.48
N PHE A 26 -1.35 10.41 -0.38
CA PHE A 26 -0.47 9.35 -0.89
C PHE A 26 -0.51 9.26 -2.42
N GLU A 27 -1.66 9.55 -3.04
CA GLU A 27 -1.77 9.68 -4.50
C GLU A 27 -0.81 10.76 -5.03
N GLN A 28 -0.78 11.94 -4.40
CA GLN A 28 0.13 13.02 -4.80
C GLN A 28 1.59 12.62 -4.64
N GLN A 29 1.96 12.00 -3.52
CA GLN A 29 3.33 11.53 -3.29
C GLN A 29 3.78 10.52 -4.36
N LEU A 30 2.90 9.61 -4.76
CA LEU A 30 3.19 8.65 -5.82
C LEU A 30 3.35 9.32 -7.18
N LEU A 31 2.49 10.28 -7.51
CA LEU A 31 2.59 11.07 -8.74
C LEU A 31 3.90 11.86 -8.79
N ASP A 32 4.30 12.48 -7.67
CA ASP A 32 5.55 13.25 -7.56
C ASP A 32 6.79 12.36 -7.77
N MET A 33 6.70 11.06 -7.46
CA MET A 33 7.74 10.06 -7.73
C MET A 33 7.65 9.44 -9.14
N GLY A 34 6.75 9.92 -10.00
CA GLY A 34 6.61 9.45 -11.39
C GLY A 34 5.75 8.20 -11.56
N ALA A 35 5.02 7.78 -10.53
CA ALA A 35 4.02 6.72 -10.66
C ALA A 35 2.76 7.21 -11.37
N LYS A 36 1.95 6.28 -11.86
CA LYS A 36 0.57 6.54 -12.29
C LYS A 36 -0.38 6.17 -11.15
N VAL A 37 -1.45 6.94 -10.99
CA VAL A 37 -2.49 6.68 -9.99
C VAL A 37 -3.83 6.51 -10.68
N SER A 38 -4.57 5.46 -10.30
CA SER A 38 -5.92 5.23 -10.76
C SER A 38 -6.94 5.59 -9.68
N LYS A 39 -8.05 6.19 -10.09
CA LYS A 39 -9.20 6.44 -9.21
C LYS A 39 -9.99 5.17 -8.87
N THR A 40 -9.77 4.09 -9.62
CA THR A 40 -10.49 2.82 -9.43
C THR A 40 -9.54 1.64 -9.52
N LEU A 41 -9.80 0.62 -8.70
CA LEU A 41 -9.06 -0.64 -8.79
C LEU A 41 -9.47 -1.40 -10.07
N ASN A 42 -8.63 -1.34 -11.08
CA ASN A 42 -8.84 -1.94 -12.40
C ASN A 42 -7.68 -2.88 -12.78
N LYS A 43 -7.81 -3.60 -13.90
CA LYS A 43 -6.85 -4.64 -14.33
C LYS A 43 -5.43 -4.17 -14.62
N HIS A 44 -5.21 -2.87 -14.79
CA HIS A 44 -3.90 -2.29 -15.06
C HIS A 44 -3.15 -1.87 -13.78
N VAL A 45 -3.86 -1.83 -12.65
CA VAL A 45 -3.26 -1.51 -11.35
C VAL A 45 -2.29 -2.62 -10.99
N THR A 46 -1.05 -2.23 -10.65
CA THR A 46 0.01 -3.13 -10.22
C THR A 46 0.19 -3.10 -8.70
N HIS A 47 -0.17 -1.97 -8.06
CA HIS A 47 0.03 -1.73 -6.64
C HIS A 47 -1.23 -1.19 -5.97
N VAL A 48 -1.53 -1.65 -4.77
CA VAL A 48 -2.56 -1.09 -3.90
C VAL A 48 -1.89 -0.60 -2.62
N VAL A 49 -1.93 0.70 -2.38
CA VAL A 49 -1.53 1.28 -1.08
C VAL A 49 -2.74 1.24 -0.16
N PHE A 50 -2.62 0.51 0.95
CA PHE A 50 -3.76 0.21 1.81
C PHE A 50 -3.46 0.51 3.28
N LYS A 51 -4.41 1.16 3.95
CA LYS A 51 -4.46 1.27 5.42
C LYS A 51 -5.91 1.52 5.84
N ASP A 52 -6.45 0.61 6.66
CA ASP A 52 -7.82 0.69 7.19
C ASP A 52 -8.91 0.93 6.13
N GLY A 53 -8.62 0.62 4.86
CA GLY A 53 -9.49 0.89 3.73
C GLY A 53 -10.68 -0.06 3.65
N HIS A 54 -11.31 -0.10 2.47
CA HIS A 54 -12.50 -0.92 2.27
C HIS A 54 -12.13 -2.40 2.14
N LEU A 55 -12.85 -3.26 2.86
CA LEU A 55 -12.69 -4.71 2.76
C LEU A 55 -12.89 -5.24 1.33
N ALA A 56 -13.77 -4.61 0.55
CA ALA A 56 -13.96 -4.92 -0.86
C ALA A 56 -12.71 -4.65 -1.70
N THR A 57 -12.00 -3.55 -1.43
CA THR A 57 -10.70 -3.24 -2.04
C THR A 57 -9.69 -4.32 -1.70
N TRP A 58 -9.56 -4.65 -0.42
CA TRP A 58 -8.61 -5.64 0.08
C TRP A 58 -8.78 -7.00 -0.60
N ARG A 59 -9.99 -7.56 -0.55
CA ARG A 59 -10.30 -8.85 -1.18
C ARG A 59 -10.09 -8.85 -2.69
N LYS A 60 -10.46 -7.74 -3.34
CA LYS A 60 -10.28 -7.60 -4.80
C LYS A 60 -8.80 -7.54 -5.17
N ALA A 61 -7.99 -6.82 -4.40
CA ALA A 61 -6.55 -6.73 -4.61
C ALA A 61 -5.88 -8.11 -4.43
N GLN A 62 -6.24 -8.84 -3.36
CA GLN A 62 -5.76 -10.21 -3.13
C GLN A 62 -6.10 -11.13 -4.31
N LYS A 63 -7.36 -11.11 -4.77
CA LYS A 63 -7.81 -11.93 -5.90
C LYS A 63 -7.09 -11.58 -7.21
N MET A 64 -6.73 -10.31 -7.40
CA MET A 64 -5.98 -9.86 -8.57
C MET A 64 -4.49 -10.21 -8.50
N GLY A 65 -3.96 -10.61 -7.34
CA GLY A 65 -2.54 -10.88 -7.16
C GLY A 65 -1.64 -9.65 -7.31
N VAL A 66 -2.22 -8.46 -7.12
CA VAL A 66 -1.46 -7.20 -7.14
C VAL A 66 -0.67 -7.02 -5.84
N LYS A 67 0.38 -6.20 -5.86
CA LYS A 67 1.16 -5.90 -4.66
C LYS A 67 0.33 -5.04 -3.72
N ILE A 68 0.07 -5.51 -2.50
CA ILE A 68 -0.65 -4.74 -1.48
C ILE A 68 0.36 -4.26 -0.44
N VAL A 69 0.59 -2.95 -0.40
CA VAL A 69 1.65 -2.31 0.39
C VAL A 69 1.09 -1.31 1.38
N SER A 70 1.79 -1.15 2.50
CA SER A 70 1.44 -0.16 3.51
C SER A 70 1.86 1.26 3.11
N VAL A 71 1.39 2.26 3.85
CA VAL A 71 1.82 3.66 3.70
C VAL A 71 3.32 3.86 3.90
N LEU A 72 3.97 3.00 4.71
CA LEU A 72 5.41 3.05 4.98
C LEU A 72 6.25 2.75 3.74
N TRP A 73 5.73 1.96 2.79
CA TRP A 73 6.38 1.72 1.52
C TRP A 73 6.53 3.01 0.72
N VAL A 74 5.47 3.83 0.66
CA VAL A 74 5.46 5.12 -0.04
C VAL A 74 6.46 6.07 0.62
N GLU A 75 6.47 6.14 1.95
CA GLU A 75 7.43 6.93 2.72
C GLU A 75 8.87 6.53 2.41
N LYS A 76 9.16 5.23 2.42
CA LYS A 76 10.52 4.73 2.16
C LYS A 76 10.99 5.00 0.73
N CYS A 77 10.11 4.81 -0.26
CA CYS A 77 10.40 5.16 -1.66
C CYS A 77 10.69 6.66 -1.79
N ARG A 78 9.91 7.51 -1.11
CA ARG A 78 10.09 8.97 -1.12
C ARG A 78 11.40 9.40 -0.46
N GLU A 79 11.74 8.83 0.70
CA GLU A 79 12.98 9.14 1.42
C GLU A 79 14.24 8.76 0.65
N THR A 80 14.21 7.59 0.02
CA THR A 80 15.39 7.01 -0.63
C THR A 80 15.51 7.42 -2.10
N GLY A 81 14.42 7.91 -2.70
CA GLY A 81 14.34 8.23 -4.12
C GLY A 81 14.44 7.00 -5.02
N VAL A 82 14.29 5.79 -4.47
CA VAL A 82 14.38 4.53 -5.22
C VAL A 82 13.15 3.67 -4.97
N HIS A 83 12.89 2.75 -5.91
CA HIS A 83 11.85 1.73 -5.75
C HIS A 83 12.32 0.70 -4.71
N VAL A 84 11.63 0.66 -3.57
CA VAL A 84 11.89 -0.29 -2.47
C VAL A 84 11.07 -1.57 -2.67
N ASP A 85 11.63 -2.72 -2.30
CA ASP A 85 10.92 -4.01 -2.35
C ASP A 85 9.59 -3.95 -1.56
N GLU A 86 8.49 -4.30 -2.22
CA GLU A 86 7.15 -4.26 -1.63
C GLU A 86 6.99 -5.26 -0.48
N SER A 87 7.72 -6.37 -0.51
CA SER A 87 7.63 -7.45 0.49
C SER A 87 8.11 -7.04 1.87
N LEU A 88 8.91 -5.97 1.97
CA LEU A 88 9.37 -5.39 3.23
C LEU A 88 8.29 -4.57 3.94
N PHE A 89 7.26 -4.14 3.21
CA PHE A 89 6.24 -3.23 3.71
C PHE A 89 4.81 -3.69 3.36
N PRO A 90 4.43 -4.94 3.70
CA PRO A 90 3.11 -5.46 3.40
C PRO A 90 2.04 -4.64 4.12
N ALA A 91 0.91 -4.39 3.46
CA ALA A 91 -0.28 -3.90 4.15
C ALA A 91 -0.88 -5.01 5.02
N VAL A 92 -1.60 -4.62 6.07
CA VAL A 92 -2.39 -5.52 6.90
C VAL A 92 -3.81 -4.97 6.97
N ASP A 93 -4.79 -5.82 6.70
CA ASP A 93 -6.18 -5.52 7.04
C ASP A 93 -6.52 -6.14 8.39
N THR A 94 -6.98 -5.32 9.32
CA THR A 94 -7.33 -5.71 10.68
C THR A 94 -8.74 -6.31 10.80
N ASN A 95 -9.52 -6.37 9.70
CA ASN A 95 -10.92 -6.79 9.69
C ASN A 95 -11.14 -8.16 9.06
N GLU A 96 -10.26 -8.61 8.15
CA GLU A 96 -10.09 -10.01 7.82
C GLU A 96 -9.57 -10.72 9.07
N GLY A 97 -10.48 -11.27 9.87
CA GLY A 97 -10.18 -11.97 11.11
C GLY A 97 -8.89 -12.78 11.00
N LEU A 98 -7.90 -12.37 11.79
CA LEU A 98 -6.54 -12.88 11.86
C LEU A 98 -6.37 -14.33 11.36
N PRO A 99 -5.71 -14.56 10.20
CA PRO A 99 -4.80 -15.68 10.08
C PRO A 99 -3.53 -15.26 10.84
N LEU A 100 -3.40 -15.74 12.08
CA LEU A 100 -2.18 -15.66 12.87
C LEU A 100 -1.00 -16.16 12.04
N LEU A 101 -0.14 -15.28 11.51
CA LEU A 101 1.17 -15.70 11.05
C LEU A 101 2.25 -14.62 11.29
N SER A 102 3.21 -15.04 12.12
CA SER A 102 4.47 -14.40 12.49
C SER A 102 4.42 -13.06 13.22
N LYS A 103 4.20 -13.17 14.53
CA LYS A 103 4.99 -12.44 15.54
C LYS A 103 6.48 -12.46 15.13
N LYS A 104 6.99 -11.36 14.57
CA LYS A 104 8.42 -10.99 14.62
C LYS A 104 8.68 -9.49 14.44
N VAL A 105 7.72 -8.64 14.80
CA VAL A 105 7.97 -7.21 15.05
C VAL A 105 7.25 -6.77 16.33
N CYS A 106 7.41 -7.54 17.40
CA CYS A 106 7.53 -6.94 18.73
C CYS A 106 9.03 -6.97 18.99
N ASP A 107 9.66 -5.79 19.07
CA ASP A 107 10.96 -5.49 19.74
C ASP A 107 11.75 -4.33 19.09
N PHE A 108 11.12 -3.30 18.53
CA PHE A 108 11.88 -2.09 18.14
C PHE A 108 11.30 -0.73 18.53
N PHE A 109 10.31 -0.68 19.41
CA PHE A 109 9.91 0.58 20.04
C PHE A 109 9.77 0.40 21.55
N PHE A 110 10.90 0.31 22.24
CA PHE A 110 11.19 1.04 23.47
C PHE A 110 12.65 0.78 23.87
N LYS A 111 13.54 1.69 23.49
CA LYS A 111 14.73 2.02 24.28
C LYS A 111 15.08 3.47 24.07
#